data_AF-A0A1F8QQF9-F1
#
_entry.id   AF-A0A1F8QQF9-F1
#
_cell.length_a   1.000
_cell.length_b   1.000
_cell.length_c   1.000
_cell.angle_alpha   90.00
_cell.angle_beta   90.00
_cell.angle_gamma   90.00
#
_symmetry.space_group_name_H-M   'P 1'
#
loop_
_entity.id
_entity.type
_entity.pdbx_description
1 polymer ?
#
loop_
_entity_poly.entity_id
_entity_poly.type
_entity_poly.pdbx_seq_one_letter_code
_entity_poly.pdbx_strand_id
1 'polypeptide(L)'
;MNHEFFKPEQETVHEAAVLLGKTFIQRTDMFASQLEDGRYVTIKEPLAERHLTLHLEGHITLGAYILASDSTTRIMALDADGENGLVDLANLSFELDREGIPTYLETSRRGGHLWFFLEQPHEGMQVRAFGKGLMDAHKVEGVELYPKQDRLYGGPGSLVRLPFGRHKLTGQRYPFIHRNGAWLAPTVKEQIQVLSTHQSVPENVFGA
;
A
#
# COMPACT_ATOMS: atom_id res chain seq x y z
N MET A 1 4.98 27.01 -1.24
CA MET A 1 3.95 27.09 -0.19
C MET A 1 3.86 25.70 0.44
N ASN A 2 4.26 25.55 1.69
CA ASN A 2 4.10 24.30 2.43
C ASN A 2 2.60 24.12 2.73
N HIS A 3 1.89 23.47 1.80
CA HIS A 3 0.57 22.92 2.12
C HIS A 3 0.82 21.71 3.03
N GLU A 4 0.73 21.92 4.34
CA GLU A 4 0.73 20.83 5.30
C GLU A 4 -0.42 19.87 4.97
N PHE A 5 -0.05 18.70 4.46
CA PHE A 5 -0.93 17.62 4.00
C PHE A 5 -1.77 17.00 5.13
N PHE A 6 -1.39 17.23 6.39
CA PHE A 6 -2.00 16.61 7.55
C PHE A 6 -2.13 17.63 8.68
N LYS A 7 -3.36 17.87 9.15
CA LYS A 7 -3.66 18.71 10.31
C LYS A 7 -4.32 17.87 11.39
N PRO A 8 -3.54 17.26 12.31
CA PRO A 8 -4.07 16.36 13.32
C PRO A 8 -5.16 17.01 14.20
N GLU A 9 -5.08 18.32 14.40
CA GLU A 9 -6.02 19.10 15.22
C GLU A 9 -7.43 19.22 14.61
N GLN A 10 -7.61 18.89 13.33
CA GLN A 10 -8.88 19.01 12.60
C GLN A 10 -9.54 17.66 12.31
N GLU A 11 -8.96 16.55 12.75
CA GLU A 11 -9.36 15.19 12.35
C GLU A 11 -9.64 14.30 13.55
N THR A 12 -10.74 13.52 13.49
CA THR A 12 -10.91 12.32 14.32
C THR A 12 -9.97 11.23 13.81
N VAL A 13 -8.68 11.32 14.16
CA VAL A 13 -7.62 10.39 13.71
C VAL A 13 -7.97 8.92 13.95
N HIS A 14 -8.76 8.64 14.98
CA HIS A 14 -9.22 7.29 15.30
C HIS A 14 -10.05 6.64 14.18
N GLU A 15 -11.03 7.34 13.60
CA GLU A 15 -11.85 6.79 12.51
C GLU A 15 -11.00 6.48 11.27
N ALA A 16 -10.09 7.40 10.92
CA ALA A 16 -9.15 7.21 9.82
C ALA A 16 -8.21 6.03 10.08
N ALA A 17 -7.74 5.85 11.32
CA ALA A 17 -6.90 4.72 11.70
C ALA A 17 -7.62 3.38 11.53
N VAL A 18 -8.90 3.30 11.92
CA VAL A 18 -9.73 2.09 11.73
C VAL A 18 -9.91 1.77 10.25
N LEU A 19 -10.20 2.77 9.41
CA LEU A 19 -10.36 2.58 7.97
C LEU A 19 -9.03 2.16 7.32
N LEU A 20 -7.91 2.80 7.67
CA LEU A 20 -6.57 2.42 7.21
C LEU A 20 -6.27 0.95 7.54
N GLY A 21 -6.58 0.54 8.78
CA GLY A 21 -6.44 -0.84 9.24
C GLY A 21 -7.20 -1.82 8.36
N LYS A 22 -8.50 -1.57 8.13
CA LYS A 22 -9.35 -2.44 7.30
C LYS A 22 -8.86 -2.55 5.85
N THR A 23 -8.34 -1.46 5.30
CA THR A 23 -7.91 -1.38 3.91
C THR A 23 -6.57 -2.07 3.66
N PHE A 24 -5.56 -1.82 4.50
CA PHE A 24 -4.17 -2.22 4.19
C PHE A 24 -3.61 -3.34 5.06
N ILE A 25 -4.15 -3.58 6.26
CA ILE A 25 -3.56 -4.55 7.19
C ILE A 25 -4.04 -5.97 6.88
N GLN A 26 -3.08 -6.84 6.55
CA GLN A 26 -3.32 -8.28 6.37
C GLN A 26 -2.86 -9.09 7.60
N ARG A 27 -1.89 -8.57 8.36
CA ARG A 27 -1.22 -9.27 9.44
C ARG A 27 -1.29 -8.49 10.74
N THR A 28 -1.76 -9.13 11.82
CA THR A 28 -2.06 -8.49 13.11
C THR A 28 -1.35 -9.10 14.31
N ASP A 29 -0.70 -10.27 14.16
CA ASP A 29 0.10 -10.92 15.20
C ASP A 29 1.45 -10.22 15.46
N MET A 30 1.90 -9.40 14.52
CA MET A 30 3.11 -8.58 14.59
C MET A 30 3.01 -7.36 13.68
N PHE A 31 3.89 -6.38 13.85
CA PHE A 31 3.99 -5.22 12.97
C PHE A 31 5.44 -4.85 12.67
N ALA A 32 5.65 -4.06 11.61
CA ALA A 32 6.94 -3.44 11.35
C ALA A 32 6.90 -1.97 11.73
N SER A 33 8.00 -1.43 12.27
CA SER A 33 8.17 0.00 12.49
C SER A 33 9.46 0.48 11.85
N GLN A 34 9.41 1.65 11.22
CA GLN A 34 10.56 2.30 10.63
C GLN A 34 11.42 2.96 11.73
N LEU A 35 12.73 2.83 11.60
CA LEU A 35 13.75 3.53 12.38
C LEU A 35 14.10 4.87 11.72
N GLU A 36 14.77 5.74 12.46
CA GLU A 36 15.20 7.07 11.96
C GLU A 36 16.14 7.01 10.75
N ASP A 37 16.90 5.92 10.60
CA ASP A 37 17.74 5.68 9.42
C ASP A 37 16.98 5.11 8.21
N GLY A 38 15.67 4.93 8.30
CA GLY A 38 14.80 4.44 7.24
C GLY A 38 14.63 2.93 7.17
N ARG A 39 15.42 2.14 7.92
CA ARG A 39 15.24 0.68 8.01
C ARG A 39 13.96 0.32 8.76
N TYR A 40 13.40 -0.86 8.49
CA TYR A 40 12.28 -1.41 9.27
C TYR A 40 12.74 -2.52 10.20
N VAL A 41 12.13 -2.57 11.38
CA VAL A 41 12.29 -3.68 12.33
C VAL A 41 10.94 -4.31 12.61
N THR A 42 10.93 -5.64 12.75
CA THR A 42 9.75 -6.38 13.18
C THR A 42 9.60 -6.31 14.69
N ILE A 43 8.46 -5.83 15.16
CA ILE A 43 8.04 -5.90 16.55
C ILE A 43 7.12 -7.11 16.71
N LYS A 44 7.55 -8.08 17.52
CA LYS A 44 6.82 -9.35 17.76
C LYS A 44 5.71 -9.18 18.80
N GLU A 45 4.85 -8.20 18.57
CA GLU A 45 3.68 -7.88 19.40
C GLU A 45 2.46 -7.63 18.51
N PRO A 46 1.24 -7.95 18.96
CA PRO A 46 0.04 -7.71 18.18
C PRO A 46 -0.12 -6.24 17.77
N LEU A 47 -0.50 -6.02 16.51
CA LEU A 47 -0.87 -4.70 16.02
C LEU A 47 -2.22 -4.29 16.60
N ALA A 48 -2.21 -3.33 17.53
CA ALA A 48 -3.41 -2.66 18.03
C ALA A 48 -3.74 -1.36 17.27
N GLU A 49 -5.00 -0.93 17.32
CA GLU A 49 -5.50 0.31 16.69
C GLU A 49 -4.71 1.55 17.10
N ARG A 50 -4.25 1.63 18.36
CA ARG A 50 -3.39 2.73 18.84
C ARG A 50 -2.13 2.91 17.98
N HIS A 51 -1.58 1.84 17.41
CA HIS A 51 -0.39 1.95 16.57
C HIS A 51 -0.73 2.61 15.22
N LEU A 52 -1.92 2.35 14.69
CA LEU A 52 -2.42 3.01 13.47
C LEU A 52 -2.70 4.51 13.75
N THR A 53 -3.23 4.85 14.92
CA THR A 53 -3.35 6.25 15.36
C THR A 53 -1.98 6.93 15.45
N LEU A 54 -1.02 6.33 16.16
CA LEU A 54 0.35 6.86 16.27
C LEU A 54 1.05 6.98 14.89
N HIS A 55 0.72 6.09 13.96
CA HIS A 55 1.21 6.13 12.59
C HIS A 55 0.69 7.36 11.83
N LEU A 56 -0.63 7.58 11.91
CA LEU A 56 -1.26 8.73 11.29
C LEU A 56 -0.84 10.04 11.96
N GLU A 57 -0.60 10.07 13.27
CA GLU A 57 -0.04 11.22 13.97
C GLU A 57 1.44 11.48 13.62
N GLY A 58 2.12 10.49 13.04
CA GLY A 58 3.53 10.59 12.64
C GLY A 58 4.52 10.28 13.77
N HIS A 59 4.03 9.79 14.91
CA HIS A 59 4.86 9.34 16.04
C HIS A 59 5.64 8.07 15.69
N ILE A 60 5.02 7.14 14.96
CA ILE A 60 5.67 5.94 14.41
C ILE A 60 5.41 5.82 12.91
N THR A 61 6.14 4.94 12.23
CA THR A 61 5.92 4.68 10.80
C THR A 61 5.83 3.19 10.59
N LEU A 62 4.61 2.70 10.43
CA LEU A 62 4.34 1.28 10.27
C LEU A 62 4.68 0.83 8.85
N GLY A 63 5.03 -0.45 8.73
CA GLY A 63 4.99 -1.18 7.47
C GLY A 63 3.84 -2.18 7.47
N ALA A 64 3.31 -2.48 6.29
CA ALA A 64 2.31 -3.50 6.04
C ALA A 64 2.99 -4.78 5.54
N TYR A 65 2.89 -5.87 6.31
CA TYR A 65 3.17 -7.20 5.78
C TYR A 65 2.04 -7.59 4.85
N ILE A 66 2.41 -7.99 3.63
CA ILE A 66 1.45 -8.18 2.53
C ILE A 66 0.69 -9.50 2.65
N LEU A 67 1.24 -10.50 3.34
CA LEU A 67 0.53 -11.75 3.63
C LEU A 67 0.03 -11.78 5.07
N ALA A 68 -1.19 -12.30 5.26
CA ALA A 68 -1.73 -12.72 6.54
C ALA A 68 -1.01 -13.98 7.06
N SER A 69 -1.28 -14.36 8.31
CA SER A 69 -0.63 -15.51 8.97
C SER A 69 -0.94 -16.85 8.31
N ASP A 70 -2.06 -16.96 7.60
CA ASP A 70 -2.47 -18.12 6.80
C ASP A 70 -1.93 -18.08 5.36
N SER A 71 -1.05 -17.12 5.03
CA SER A 71 -0.50 -16.90 3.68
C SER A 71 -1.49 -16.37 2.63
N THR A 72 -2.65 -15.87 3.05
CA THR A 72 -3.58 -15.18 2.15
C THR A 72 -3.36 -13.66 2.13
N THR A 73 -3.94 -12.96 1.16
CA THR A 73 -3.96 -11.49 1.12
C THR A 73 -5.13 -10.95 0.31
N ARG A 74 -5.58 -9.74 0.66
CA ARG A 74 -6.51 -8.93 -0.16
C ARG A 74 -5.83 -7.81 -0.93
N ILE A 75 -4.49 -7.74 -0.92
CA ILE A 75 -3.74 -6.66 -1.54
C ILE A 75 -2.55 -7.18 -2.34
N MET A 76 -2.30 -6.52 -3.46
CA MET A 76 -1.08 -6.66 -4.27
C MET A 76 -0.52 -5.26 -4.49
N ALA A 77 0.81 -5.16 -4.57
CA ALA A 77 1.46 -3.90 -4.90
C ALA A 77 2.59 -4.12 -5.90
N LEU A 78 2.74 -3.17 -6.80
CA LEU A 78 3.91 -3.01 -7.65
C LEU A 78 4.72 -1.81 -7.12
N ASP A 79 6.00 -2.01 -6.83
CA ASP A 79 6.90 -0.98 -6.32
C ASP A 79 7.95 -0.65 -7.38
N ALA A 80 7.87 0.56 -7.93
CA ALA A 80 8.76 1.04 -8.98
C ALA A 80 9.69 2.11 -8.41
N ASP A 81 10.87 1.68 -7.98
CA ASP A 81 11.97 2.55 -7.58
C ASP A 81 12.68 3.09 -8.84
N GLY A 82 12.77 4.42 -8.97
CA GLY A 82 13.47 5.08 -10.06
C GLY A 82 12.87 6.44 -10.40
N GLU A 83 13.64 7.27 -11.10
CA GLU A 83 13.22 8.62 -11.53
C GLU A 83 11.92 8.59 -12.35
N ASN A 84 11.75 7.56 -13.19
CA ASN A 84 10.55 7.37 -14.02
C ASN A 84 9.52 6.41 -13.41
N GLY A 85 9.81 5.79 -12.25
CA GLY A 85 8.96 4.70 -11.72
C GLY A 85 7.51 5.12 -11.50
N LEU A 86 7.27 6.35 -11.00
CA LEU A 86 5.91 6.87 -10.83
C LEU A 86 5.19 7.06 -12.17
N VAL A 87 5.89 7.52 -13.21
CA VAL A 87 5.35 7.73 -14.55
C VAL A 87 5.02 6.39 -15.21
N ASP A 88 5.92 5.42 -15.08
CA ASP A 88 5.73 4.06 -15.61
C ASP A 88 4.50 3.40 -14.99
N LEU A 89 4.34 3.52 -13.66
CA LEU A 89 3.15 3.03 -12.96
C LEU A 89 1.87 3.80 -13.34
N ALA A 90 1.94 5.10 -13.62
CA ALA A 90 0.79 5.88 -14.09
C ALA A 90 0.34 5.45 -15.50
N ASN A 91 1.28 5.12 -16.39
CA ASN A 91 1.00 4.58 -17.72
C ASN A 91 0.38 3.18 -17.62
N LEU A 92 0.94 2.30 -16.79
CA LEU A 92 0.38 0.97 -16.52
C LEU A 92 -1.05 1.08 -15.96
N SER A 93 -1.26 1.98 -14.99
CA SER A 93 -2.60 2.26 -14.45
C SER A 93 -3.60 2.70 -15.53
N PHE A 94 -3.16 3.43 -16.56
CA PHE A 94 -3.99 3.79 -17.70
C PHE A 94 -4.38 2.61 -18.59
N GLU A 95 -3.45 1.70 -18.85
CA GLU A 95 -3.73 0.49 -19.63
C GLU A 95 -4.71 -0.43 -18.89
N LEU A 96 -4.44 -0.69 -17.61
CA LEU A 96 -5.25 -1.55 -16.75
C LEU A 96 -6.69 -1.02 -16.54
N ASP A 97 -6.87 0.30 -16.41
CA ASP A 97 -8.18 0.94 -16.33
C ASP A 97 -9.04 0.65 -17.58
N ARG A 98 -8.43 0.59 -18.77
CA ARG A 98 -9.13 0.24 -20.02
C ARG A 98 -9.52 -1.23 -20.10
N GLU A 99 -8.86 -2.08 -19.32
CA GLU A 99 -9.17 -3.50 -19.17
C GLU A 99 -10.13 -3.77 -18.00
N GLY A 100 -10.54 -2.71 -17.29
CA GLY A 100 -11.44 -2.82 -16.14
C GLY A 100 -10.75 -3.34 -14.88
N ILE A 101 -9.43 -3.15 -14.76
CA ILE A 101 -8.62 -3.53 -13.59
C ILE A 101 -8.32 -2.26 -12.78
N PRO A 102 -9.02 -2.03 -11.64
CA PRO A 102 -8.81 -0.85 -10.82
C PRO A 102 -7.44 -0.87 -10.13
N THR A 103 -6.78 0.30 -10.10
CA THR A 103 -5.48 0.48 -9.46
C THR A 103 -5.39 1.84 -8.77
N TYR A 104 -4.53 1.94 -7.76
CA TYR A 104 -4.35 3.14 -6.95
C TYR A 104 -2.88 3.54 -6.85
N LEU A 105 -2.55 4.73 -7.36
CA LEU A 105 -1.18 5.21 -7.43
C LEU A 105 -0.79 5.98 -6.17
N GLU A 106 0.20 5.49 -5.43
CA GLU A 106 0.81 6.16 -4.29
C GLU A 106 2.18 6.70 -4.70
N THR A 107 2.49 7.95 -4.36
CA THR A 107 3.86 8.45 -4.50
C THR A 107 4.79 7.76 -3.48
N SER A 108 6.10 7.76 -3.72
CA SER A 108 7.07 7.21 -2.77
C SER A 108 8.35 8.05 -2.73
N ARG A 109 9.28 7.68 -1.85
CA ARG A 109 10.56 8.40 -1.73
C ARG A 109 11.39 8.36 -3.01
N ARG A 110 11.31 7.25 -3.74
CA ARG A 110 12.19 6.94 -4.88
C ARG A 110 11.42 6.65 -6.16
N GLY A 111 10.10 6.76 -6.16
CA GLY A 111 9.24 6.49 -7.31
C GLY A 111 7.78 6.44 -6.86
N GLY A 112 7.13 5.28 -6.98
CA GLY A 112 5.75 5.09 -6.55
C GLY A 112 5.37 3.65 -6.28
N HIS A 113 4.19 3.45 -5.72
CA HIS A 113 3.54 2.15 -5.61
C HIS A 113 2.24 2.16 -6.40
N LEU A 114 1.95 1.06 -7.11
CA LEU A 114 0.64 0.81 -7.70
C LEU A 114 -0.06 -0.29 -6.92
N TRP A 115 -1.12 0.07 -6.21
CA TRP A 115 -1.88 -0.81 -5.34
C TRP A 115 -3.09 -1.41 -6.05
N PHE A 116 -3.34 -2.67 -5.76
CA PHE A 116 -4.48 -3.44 -6.23
C PHE A 116 -5.19 -4.01 -5.00
N PHE A 117 -6.50 -3.84 -4.93
CA PHE A 117 -7.33 -4.40 -3.87
C PHE A 117 -8.16 -5.55 -4.42
N LEU A 118 -8.28 -6.63 -3.64
CA LEU A 118 -9.03 -7.82 -4.01
C LEU A 118 -10.32 -7.88 -3.20
N GLU A 119 -11.39 -8.40 -3.79
CA GLU A 119 -12.71 -8.48 -3.14
C GLU A 119 -12.69 -9.42 -1.94
N GLN A 120 -11.97 -10.54 -2.08
CA GLN A 120 -11.78 -11.54 -1.04
C GLN A 120 -10.29 -11.90 -0.86
N PRO A 121 -9.91 -12.51 0.28
CA PRO A 121 -8.55 -13.01 0.46
C PRO A 121 -8.26 -14.15 -0.51
N HIS A 122 -7.10 -14.08 -1.15
CA HIS A 122 -6.59 -15.12 -2.05
C HIS A 122 -5.24 -15.63 -1.56
N GLU A 123 -4.87 -16.86 -1.93
CA GLU A 123 -3.56 -17.42 -1.60
C GLU A 123 -2.44 -16.56 -2.19
N GLY A 124 -1.35 -16.34 -1.44
CA GLY A 124 -0.21 -15.55 -1.91
C GLY A 124 0.35 -16.06 -3.25
N MET A 125 0.28 -17.38 -3.49
CA MET A 125 0.64 -17.99 -4.77
C MET A 125 -0.22 -17.49 -5.94
N GLN A 126 -1.54 -17.43 -5.76
CA GLN A 126 -2.47 -16.99 -6.80
C GLN A 126 -2.25 -15.50 -7.11
N VAL A 127 -2.12 -14.67 -6.06
CA VAL A 127 -1.86 -13.24 -6.21
C VAL A 127 -0.54 -12.98 -6.95
N ARG A 128 0.51 -13.76 -6.65
CA ARG A 128 1.78 -13.65 -7.37
C ARG A 128 1.71 -14.12 -8.80
N ALA A 129 0.98 -15.19 -9.08
CA ALA A 129 0.78 -15.68 -10.45
C ALA A 129 0.05 -14.61 -11.28
N PHE A 130 -1.03 -14.05 -10.74
CA PHE A 130 -1.77 -12.93 -11.35
C PHE A 130 -0.84 -11.73 -11.61
N GLY A 131 -0.13 -11.25 -10.60
CA GLY A 131 0.77 -10.10 -10.74
C GLY A 131 1.88 -10.31 -11.77
N LYS A 132 2.46 -11.52 -11.83
CA LYS A 132 3.47 -11.87 -12.86
C LYS A 132 2.88 -11.90 -14.26
N GLY A 133 1.72 -12.54 -14.44
CA GLY A 133 1.05 -12.60 -15.73
C GLY A 133 0.70 -11.21 -16.26
N LEU A 134 0.22 -10.33 -15.37
CA LEU A 134 -0.03 -8.92 -15.66
C LEU A 134 1.27 -8.20 -16.08
N MET A 135 2.35 -8.33 -15.30
CA MET A 135 3.63 -7.71 -15.63
C MET A 135 4.18 -8.20 -16.98
N ASP A 136 4.06 -9.50 -17.28
CA ASP A 136 4.49 -10.08 -18.55
C ASP A 136 3.65 -9.56 -19.73
N ALA A 137 2.33 -9.49 -19.57
CA ALA A 137 1.40 -9.00 -20.60
C ALA A 137 1.66 -7.53 -20.97
N HIS A 138 1.98 -6.70 -19.97
CA HIS A 138 2.26 -5.28 -20.14
C HIS A 138 3.77 -4.96 -20.28
N LYS A 139 4.64 -5.98 -20.34
CA LYS A 139 6.10 -5.82 -20.47
C LYS A 139 6.71 -4.90 -19.40
N VAL A 140 6.24 -5.06 -18.16
CA VAL A 140 6.69 -4.29 -17.00
C VAL A 140 8.02 -4.88 -16.51
N GLU A 141 9.09 -4.09 -16.61
CA GLU A 141 10.44 -4.47 -16.18
C GLU A 141 10.93 -3.60 -15.02
N GLY A 142 11.82 -4.12 -14.17
CA GLY A 142 12.46 -3.35 -13.10
C GLY A 142 11.56 -2.95 -11.93
N VAL A 143 10.32 -3.45 -11.89
CA VAL A 143 9.33 -3.20 -10.84
C VAL A 143 9.23 -4.41 -9.91
N GLU A 144 9.21 -4.18 -8.59
CA GLU A 144 9.06 -5.25 -7.62
C GLU A 144 7.58 -5.60 -7.40
N LEU A 145 7.24 -6.89 -7.50
CA LEU A 145 5.91 -7.42 -7.18
C LEU A 145 5.82 -7.85 -5.71
N TYR A 146 4.77 -7.39 -5.03
CA TYR A 146 4.38 -7.79 -3.70
C TYR A 146 3.01 -8.48 -3.69
N PRO A 147 2.86 -9.64 -3.00
CA PRO A 147 3.84 -10.26 -2.12
C PRO A 147 5.04 -10.88 -2.85
N LYS A 148 6.22 -10.89 -2.21
CA LYS A 148 7.43 -11.49 -2.81
C LYS A 148 7.48 -13.02 -2.72
N GLN A 149 6.69 -13.61 -1.82
CA GLN A 149 6.64 -15.04 -1.54
C GLN A 149 5.22 -15.60 -1.70
N ASP A 150 5.11 -16.85 -2.16
CA ASP A 150 3.82 -17.55 -2.33
C ASP A 150 3.14 -17.86 -0.98
N ARG A 151 3.96 -18.08 0.05
CA ARG A 151 3.52 -18.43 1.40
C ARG A 151 4.54 -17.97 2.43
N LEU A 152 4.15 -17.95 3.70
CA LEU A 152 5.06 -17.68 4.81
C LEU A 152 5.91 -18.92 5.16
N TYR A 153 7.21 -18.70 5.39
CA TYR A 153 8.17 -19.74 5.81
C TYR A 153 8.77 -19.39 7.19
N GLY A 154 7.91 -19.21 8.20
CA GLY A 154 8.31 -18.86 9.57
C GLY A 154 8.74 -17.40 9.81
N GLY A 155 9.03 -16.65 8.74
CA GLY A 155 9.30 -15.20 8.79
C GLY A 155 8.04 -14.32 8.73
N PRO A 156 8.22 -12.99 8.84
CA PRO A 156 7.10 -12.05 8.82
C PRO A 156 6.50 -11.85 7.41
N GLY A 157 7.24 -12.20 6.36
CA GLY A 157 6.87 -11.99 4.96
C GLY A 157 7.38 -10.66 4.41
N SER A 158 7.07 -10.41 3.14
CA SER A 158 7.43 -9.18 2.43
C SER A 158 6.66 -7.97 2.98
N LEU A 159 7.37 -6.84 3.09
CA LEU A 159 6.90 -5.62 3.71
C LEU A 159 6.86 -4.48 2.70
N VAL A 160 5.77 -3.71 2.69
CA VAL A 160 5.69 -2.39 2.05
C VAL A 160 5.45 -1.35 3.14
N ARG A 161 5.90 -0.10 2.96
CA ARG A 161 5.57 0.98 3.91
C ARG A 161 4.04 1.12 4.00
N LEU A 162 3.48 1.23 5.21
CA LEU A 162 2.06 1.53 5.37
C LEU A 162 1.80 2.97 4.88
N PRO A 163 0.79 3.21 4.03
CA PRO A 163 0.54 4.54 3.51
C PRO A 163 0.20 5.58 4.57
N PHE A 164 0.40 6.84 4.19
CA PHE A 164 0.08 8.04 4.98
C PHE A 164 0.93 8.32 6.22
N GLY A 165 1.70 7.39 6.77
CA GLY A 165 2.65 7.71 7.84
C GLY A 165 3.75 8.68 7.42
N ARG A 166 4.29 9.43 8.39
CA ARG A 166 5.46 10.28 8.19
C ARG A 166 6.72 9.40 8.04
N HIS A 167 7.34 9.38 6.86
CA HIS A 167 8.56 8.60 6.64
C HIS A 167 9.69 9.12 7.53
N LYS A 168 10.33 8.25 8.32
CA LYS A 168 11.31 8.66 9.34
C LYS A 168 12.55 9.32 8.75
N LEU A 169 13.09 8.78 7.67
CA LEU A 169 14.29 9.34 7.03
C LEU A 169 14.06 10.71 6.35
N THR A 170 12.89 10.95 5.75
CA THR A 170 12.65 12.15 4.91
C THR A 170 11.74 13.17 5.58
N GLY A 171 11.02 12.76 6.62
CA GLY A 171 9.99 13.54 7.27
C GLY A 171 8.74 13.79 6.42
N GLN A 172 8.65 13.20 5.23
CA GLN A 172 7.55 13.43 4.28
C GLN A 172 6.43 12.41 4.47
N ARG A 173 5.23 12.78 4.01
CA ARG A 173 4.12 11.86 3.75
C ARG A 173 3.93 11.78 2.25
N TYR A 174 3.48 10.62 1.78
CA TYR A 174 3.31 10.37 0.37
C TYR A 174 1.82 10.19 0.07
N PRO A 175 1.20 11.09 -0.72
CA PRO A 175 -0.21 10.99 -1.08
C PRO A 175 -0.44 9.91 -2.14
N PHE A 176 -1.69 9.42 -2.17
CA PHE A 176 -2.25 8.84 -3.39
C PHE A 176 -2.66 9.94 -4.35
N ILE A 177 -2.47 9.66 -5.63
CA ILE A 177 -2.69 10.62 -6.71
C ILE A 177 -3.49 9.98 -7.84
N HIS A 178 -4.17 10.84 -8.58
CA HIS A 178 -4.64 10.53 -9.92
C HIS A 178 -3.48 10.54 -10.91
N ARG A 179 -3.69 9.95 -12.09
CA ARG A 179 -2.72 9.91 -13.19
C ARG A 179 -2.23 11.29 -13.64
N ASN A 180 -3.04 12.32 -13.46
CA ASN A 180 -2.69 13.72 -13.78
C ASN A 180 -1.85 14.41 -12.68
N GLY A 181 -1.46 13.69 -11.62
CA GLY A 181 -0.68 14.21 -10.50
C GLY A 181 -1.49 14.91 -9.41
N ALA A 182 -2.79 15.14 -9.63
CA ALA A 182 -3.66 15.68 -8.58
C ALA A 182 -3.83 14.65 -7.46
N TRP A 183 -3.90 15.11 -6.21
CA TRP A 183 -4.15 14.21 -5.08
C TRP A 183 -5.52 13.54 -5.21
N LEU A 184 -5.61 12.31 -4.73
CA LEU A 184 -6.85 11.53 -4.73
C LEU A 184 -7.95 12.20 -3.90
N ALA A 185 -7.56 12.89 -2.83
CA ALA A 185 -8.42 13.77 -2.04
C ALA A 185 -7.57 14.82 -1.28
N PRO A 186 -8.17 15.93 -0.81
CA PRO A 186 -7.43 17.05 -0.19
C PRO A 186 -6.69 16.71 1.10
N THR A 187 -7.22 15.80 1.92
CA THR A 187 -6.65 15.44 3.23
C THR A 187 -6.33 13.94 3.34
N VAL A 188 -5.48 13.57 4.30
CA VAL A 188 -5.18 12.16 4.61
C VAL A 188 -6.45 11.40 4.96
N LYS A 189 -7.32 11.98 5.80
CA LYS A 189 -8.60 11.35 6.19
C LYS A 189 -9.48 11.06 4.96
N GLU A 190 -9.64 12.05 4.08
CA GLU A 190 -10.48 11.88 2.88
C GLU A 190 -9.85 10.88 1.91
N GLN A 191 -8.53 10.84 1.76
CA GLN A 191 -7.87 9.82 0.94
C GLN A 191 -8.10 8.41 1.50
N ILE A 192 -8.01 8.24 2.82
CA ILE A 192 -8.31 6.97 3.49
C ILE A 192 -9.79 6.59 3.27
N GLN A 193 -10.73 7.55 3.31
CA GLN A 193 -12.16 7.28 3.06
C GLN A 193 -12.42 6.83 1.61
N VAL A 194 -11.77 7.46 0.63
CA VAL A 194 -11.85 7.02 -0.78
C VAL A 194 -11.28 5.60 -0.91
N LEU A 195 -10.12 5.33 -0.31
CA LEU A 195 -9.49 4.02 -0.36
C LEU A 195 -10.26 2.96 0.43
N SER A 196 -10.99 3.30 1.49
CA SER A 196 -11.81 2.33 2.22
C SER A 196 -13.08 1.92 1.46
N THR A 197 -13.38 2.60 0.36
CA THR A 197 -14.46 2.28 -0.58
C THR A 197 -13.91 1.97 -1.98
N HIS A 198 -12.67 1.46 -2.03
CA HIS A 198 -11.99 1.12 -3.28
C HIS A 198 -12.82 0.20 -4.17
N GLN A 199 -12.63 0.31 -5.48
CA GLN A 199 -13.01 -0.74 -6.42
C GLN A 199 -11.95 -1.84 -6.34
N SER A 200 -12.40 -3.08 -6.23
CA SER A 200 -11.53 -4.24 -6.24
C SER A 200 -11.31 -4.76 -7.66
N VAL A 201 -10.18 -5.44 -7.89
CA VAL A 201 -9.93 -6.22 -9.10
C VAL A 201 -11.07 -7.24 -9.26
N PRO A 202 -11.77 -7.26 -10.41
CA PRO A 202 -12.86 -8.21 -10.63
C PRO A 202 -12.39 -9.67 -10.56
N GLU A 203 -13.15 -10.52 -9.88
CA GLU A 203 -12.80 -11.94 -9.69
C GLU A 203 -12.64 -12.72 -11.01
N ASN A 204 -13.37 -12.34 -12.06
CA ASN A 204 -13.25 -12.95 -13.39
C ASN A 204 -11.93 -12.61 -14.10
N VAL A 205 -11.23 -11.56 -13.67
CA VAL A 205 -9.91 -11.18 -14.18
C VAL A 205 -8.81 -11.82 -13.33
N PHE A 206 -9.06 -11.97 -12.03
CA PHE A 206 -8.11 -12.57 -11.09
C PHE A 206 -8.02 -14.11 -11.23
N GLY A 207 -9.12 -14.78 -11.55
CA GLY A 207 -9.19 -16.24 -11.67
C GLY A 207 -8.88 -16.82 -13.05
N ALA A 208 -8.55 -16.00 -14.05
CA ALA A 208 -8.18 -16.40 -15.41
C ALA A 208 -6.68 -16.67 -15.54
#